data_AF-A0AAW5EM92-F1
#
_entry.id   AF-A0AAW5EM92-F1
#
_cell.length_a   1.000
_cell.length_b   1.000
_cell.length_c   1.000
_cell.angle_alpha   90.00
_cell.angle_beta   90.00
_cell.angle_gamma   90.00
#
_symmetry.space_group_name_H-M   'P 1'
#
loop_
_entity.id
_entity.type
_entity.pdbx_description
1 polymer ?
#
loop_
_entity_poly.entity_id
_entity_poly.type
_entity_poly.pdbx_seq_one_letter_code
_entity_poly.pdbx_strand_id
1 'polypeptide(L)'
;SYENLNIANNHQKFITSNAFDFDQIVASEFKANLTSIIIKSLISSTLKTSLNMAVAKNDESGILSLATNIFSIATTRSDLRFWNFLPKNIQIMMIENDGSVQIYDDKNQKIYSSEVDIDKNVLIVVRSFASQFPARVYKIEN
;
A
#
# COMPACT_ATOMS: atom_id res chain seq x y z
N SER A 1 7.81 -10.39 0.47
CA SER A 1 7.54 -9.99 1.85
C SER A 1 7.77 -11.18 2.74
N TYR A 2 8.47 -10.98 3.85
CA TYR A 2 8.62 -11.99 4.90
C TYR A 2 7.45 -11.88 5.88
N GLU A 3 7.03 -12.99 6.47
CA GLU A 3 6.03 -12.95 7.54
C GLU A 3 6.60 -12.35 8.81
N ASN A 4 7.79 -12.81 9.22
CA ASN A 4 8.58 -12.25 10.30
C ASN A 4 10.06 -12.32 9.91
N LEU A 5 10.89 -11.49 10.55
CA LEU A 5 12.35 -11.55 10.45
C LEU A 5 12.90 -12.07 11.78
N ASN A 6 13.93 -12.90 11.69
CA ASN A 6 14.69 -13.27 12.87
C ASN A 6 15.96 -12.42 12.90
N ILE A 7 16.17 -11.69 14.00
CA ILE A 7 17.33 -10.82 14.19
C ILE A 7 18.20 -11.45 15.25
N ALA A 8 19.48 -11.65 14.96
CA ALA A 8 20.45 -12.16 15.92
C ALA A 8 21.60 -11.18 16.10
N ASN A 9 22.08 -11.08 17.32
CA ASN A 9 23.35 -10.48 17.68
C ASN A 9 24.31 -11.61 18.16
N ASN A 10 25.42 -11.28 18.81
CA ASN A 10 26.38 -12.29 19.27
C ASN A 10 25.84 -13.20 20.38
N HIS A 11 24.85 -12.73 21.15
CA HIS A 11 24.37 -13.44 22.35
C HIS A 11 22.97 -14.01 22.22
N GLN A 12 22.11 -13.38 21.41
CA GLN A 12 20.67 -13.58 21.46
C GLN A 12 20.05 -13.52 20.05
N LYS A 13 18.97 -14.28 19.89
CA LYS A 13 18.14 -14.29 18.69
C LYS A 13 16.73 -13.90 19.05
N PHE A 14 16.21 -12.92 18.33
CA PHE A 14 14.91 -12.32 18.49
C PHE A 14 14.06 -12.54 17.23
N ILE A 15 12.75 -12.58 17.42
CA ILE A 15 11.78 -12.64 16.32
C ILE A 15 11.04 -11.30 16.31
N THR A 16 10.99 -10.64 15.16
CA THR A 16 10.23 -9.41 15.01
C THR A 16 8.74 -9.68 15.16
N SER A 17 8.00 -8.67 15.63
CA SER A 17 6.55 -8.67 15.67
C SER A 17 5.99 -7.63 14.70
N ASN A 18 4.82 -7.91 14.14
CA ASN A 18 4.10 -6.93 13.34
C ASN A 18 3.65 -5.78 14.23
N ALA A 19 4.13 -4.57 13.91
CA ALA A 19 3.66 -3.35 14.51
C ALA A 19 2.39 -2.85 13.79
N PHE A 20 2.36 -2.99 12.46
CA PHE A 20 1.24 -2.57 11.62
C PHE A 20 0.99 -3.55 10.47
N ASP A 21 -0.29 -3.86 10.24
CA ASP A 21 -0.81 -4.61 9.10
C ASP A 21 -1.70 -3.69 8.25
N PHE A 22 -1.26 -3.39 7.03
CA PHE A 22 -1.97 -2.46 6.16
C PHE A 22 -3.13 -3.11 5.41
N ASP A 23 -3.18 -4.45 5.29
CA ASP A 23 -4.28 -5.12 4.60
C ASP A 23 -5.61 -4.85 5.31
N GLN A 24 -5.61 -4.89 6.65
CA GLN A 24 -6.81 -4.61 7.46
C GLN A 24 -7.22 -3.14 7.41
N ILE A 25 -6.25 -2.22 7.44
CA ILE A 25 -6.51 -0.77 7.38
C ILE A 25 -7.10 -0.42 6.01
N VAL A 26 -6.46 -0.89 4.93
CA VAL A 26 -6.94 -0.70 3.56
C VAL A 26 -8.31 -1.32 3.36
N ALA A 27 -8.55 -2.54 3.84
CA ALA A 27 -9.87 -3.18 3.74
C ALA A 27 -10.96 -2.41 4.50
N SER A 28 -10.63 -1.86 5.67
CA SER A 28 -11.55 -1.07 6.48
C SER A 28 -11.89 0.27 5.79
N GLU A 29 -10.89 1.00 5.33
CA GLU A 29 -11.08 2.28 4.63
C GLU A 29 -11.75 2.08 3.26
N PHE A 30 -11.41 1.00 2.54
CA PHE A 30 -12.08 0.61 1.32
C PHE A 30 -13.55 0.31 1.60
N LYS A 31 -13.88 -0.53 2.59
CA LYS A 31 -15.26 -0.86 2.94
C LYS A 31 -16.08 0.38 3.36
N ALA A 32 -15.49 1.26 4.17
CA ALA A 32 -16.14 2.48 4.62
C ALA A 32 -16.49 3.41 3.45
N ASN A 33 -15.60 3.54 2.46
CA ASN A 33 -15.81 4.41 1.31
C ASN A 33 -16.58 3.75 0.15
N LEU A 34 -16.52 2.43 0.01
CA LEU A 34 -17.08 1.68 -1.10
C LEU A 34 -18.59 1.89 -1.21
N THR A 35 -19.32 1.83 -0.09
CA THR A 35 -20.77 2.06 -0.08
C THR A 35 -21.13 3.45 -0.62
N SER A 36 -20.40 4.49 -0.18
CA SER A 36 -20.62 5.85 -0.67
C SER A 36 -20.29 5.98 -2.16
N ILE A 37 -19.21 5.36 -2.61
CA ILE A 37 -18.81 5.35 -4.03
C ILE A 37 -19.86 4.65 -4.89
N ILE A 38 -20.37 3.49 -4.48
CA ILE A 38 -21.43 2.74 -5.20
C ILE A 38 -22.72 3.56 -5.26
N ILE A 39 -23.15 4.17 -4.15
CA ILE A 39 -24.37 4.99 -4.14
C ILE A 39 -24.22 6.20 -5.06
N LYS A 40 -23.08 6.91 -4.97
CA LYS A 40 -22.79 8.06 -5.84
C LYS A 40 -22.73 7.66 -7.32
N SER A 41 -22.11 6.52 -7.64
CA SER A 41 -22.02 6.05 -9.02
C SER A 41 -23.39 5.63 -9.56
N LEU A 42 -24.22 4.96 -8.74
CA LEU A 42 -25.57 4.57 -9.11
C LEU A 42 -26.48 5.79 -9.36
N ILE A 43 -26.48 6.77 -8.45
CA ILE A 43 -27.24 8.01 -8.60
C ILE A 43 -26.76 8.78 -9.83
N SER A 44 -25.44 8.98 -9.97
CA SER A 44 -24.88 9.70 -11.12
C SER A 44 -25.19 9.01 -12.44
N SER A 45 -25.17 7.68 -12.49
CA SER A 45 -25.47 6.91 -13.71
C SER A 45 -26.95 7.04 -14.07
N THR A 46 -27.84 6.96 -13.07
CA THR A 46 -29.27 7.15 -13.25
C THR A 46 -29.58 8.56 -13.79
N LEU A 47 -28.97 9.60 -13.19
CA LEU A 47 -29.14 10.99 -13.61
C LEU A 47 -28.59 11.25 -15.02
N LYS A 48 -27.38 10.76 -15.34
CA LYS A 48 -26.81 10.91 -16.68
C LYS A 48 -27.66 10.20 -17.74
N THR A 49 -28.19 9.02 -17.41
CA THR A 49 -29.07 8.26 -18.31
C THR A 49 -30.40 8.97 -18.54
N SER A 50 -31.02 9.50 -17.49
CA SER A 50 -32.29 10.22 -17.61
C SER A 50 -32.12 11.54 -18.37
N LEU A 51 -31.02 12.27 -18.15
CA LEU A 51 -30.65 13.46 -18.92
C LEU A 51 -30.44 13.14 -20.40
N ASN A 52 -29.67 12.09 -20.73
CA ASN A 52 -29.46 11.66 -22.12
C ASN A 52 -30.78 11.25 -22.79
N MET A 53 -31.66 10.55 -22.09
CA MET A 53 -32.98 10.18 -22.61
C MET A 53 -33.89 11.39 -22.85
N ALA A 54 -33.90 12.35 -21.92
CA ALA A 54 -34.70 13.56 -22.06
C ALA A 54 -34.21 14.42 -23.23
N VAL A 55 -32.89 14.54 -23.40
CA VAL A 55 -32.28 15.25 -24.52
C VAL A 55 -32.55 14.56 -25.84
N ALA A 56 -32.38 13.24 -25.94
CA ALA A 56 -32.67 12.49 -27.16
C ALA A 56 -34.13 12.60 -27.63
N LYS A 57 -35.07 12.86 -26.72
CA LYS A 57 -36.50 13.05 -27.04
C LYS A 57 -36.85 14.46 -27.52
N ASN A 58 -36.03 15.47 -27.19
CA ASN A 58 -36.35 16.88 -27.44
C ASN A 58 -35.36 17.58 -28.40
N ASP A 59 -34.35 16.86 -28.89
CA ASP A 59 -33.31 17.41 -29.75
C ASP A 59 -33.45 16.94 -31.20
N GLU A 60 -34.14 17.72 -32.02
CA GLU A 60 -34.29 17.48 -33.46
C GLU A 60 -32.99 17.78 -34.25
N SER A 61 -32.09 18.60 -33.69
CA SER A 61 -30.87 19.07 -34.35
C SER A 61 -29.64 18.19 -34.11
N GLY A 62 -29.68 17.33 -33.08
CA GLY A 62 -28.57 16.48 -32.64
C GLY A 62 -27.47 17.20 -31.83
N ILE A 63 -27.51 18.53 -31.73
CA ILE A 63 -26.48 19.34 -31.05
C ILE A 63 -26.52 19.12 -29.54
N LEU A 64 -27.72 19.05 -28.97
CA LEU A 64 -27.92 18.88 -27.54
C LEU A 64 -27.46 17.48 -27.10
N SER A 65 -27.73 16.48 -27.93
CA SER A 65 -27.27 15.10 -27.76
C SER A 65 -25.75 14.99 -27.84
N LEU A 66 -25.10 15.72 -28.75
CA LEU A 66 -23.65 15.78 -28.81
C LEU A 66 -23.05 16.43 -27.54
N ALA A 67 -23.64 17.54 -27.09
CA ALA A 67 -23.18 18.26 -25.89
C ALA A 67 -23.31 17.41 -24.62
N THR A 68 -24.41 16.67 -24.43
CA THR A 68 -24.59 15.80 -23.25
C THR A 68 -23.67 14.60 -23.26
N ASN A 69 -23.34 14.04 -24.44
CA ASN A 69 -22.35 12.98 -24.56
C ASN A 69 -20.95 13.48 -24.18
N ILE A 70 -20.52 14.64 -24.68
CA ILE A 70 -19.24 15.26 -24.31
C ILE A 70 -19.20 15.54 -22.80
N PHE A 71 -20.28 16.10 -22.24
CA PHE A 71 -20.40 16.33 -20.80
C PHE A 71 -20.32 15.02 -20.00
N SER A 72 -21.02 13.98 -20.44
CA SER A 72 -20.98 12.66 -19.80
C SER A 72 -19.57 12.08 -19.81
N ILE A 73 -18.85 12.18 -20.93
CA ILE A 73 -17.46 11.73 -21.05
C ILE A 73 -16.55 12.53 -20.12
N ALA A 74 -16.65 13.86 -20.14
CA ALA A 74 -15.81 14.74 -19.33
C ALA A 74 -16.00 14.54 -17.82
N THR A 75 -17.24 14.24 -17.40
CA THR A 75 -17.61 14.03 -16.00
C THR A 75 -17.53 12.57 -15.54
N THR A 76 -17.11 11.65 -16.41
CA THR A 76 -16.89 10.23 -16.06
C THR A 76 -15.40 9.96 -15.90
N ARG A 77 -14.73 10.80 -15.11
CA ARG A 77 -13.35 10.58 -14.68
C ARG A 77 -13.38 9.90 -13.32
N SER A 78 -12.86 8.68 -13.25
CA SER A 78 -12.68 7.97 -11.99
C SER A 78 -11.33 8.37 -11.38
N ASP A 79 -11.33 8.72 -10.10
CA ASP A 79 -10.10 8.90 -9.31
C ASP A 79 -9.56 7.50 -8.97
N LEU A 80 -8.54 7.05 -9.70
CA LEU A 80 -7.83 5.81 -9.40
C LEU A 80 -6.80 6.08 -8.31
N ARG A 81 -7.24 6.24 -7.05
CA ARG A 81 -6.28 6.24 -5.94
C ARG A 81 -5.72 4.83 -5.78
N PHE A 82 -4.46 4.67 -6.17
CA PHE A 82 -3.73 3.43 -6.02
C PHE A 82 -3.17 3.34 -4.60
N TRP A 83 -3.76 2.45 -3.79
CA TRP A 83 -3.28 2.10 -2.45
C TRP A 83 -2.00 1.25 -2.46
N ASN A 84 -1.45 0.98 -3.66
CA ASN A 84 -0.25 0.15 -3.88
C ASN A 84 1.08 0.75 -3.34
N PHE A 85 1.06 1.91 -2.69
CA PHE A 85 2.27 2.56 -2.17
C PHE A 85 2.64 2.16 -0.73
N LEU A 86 1.74 1.52 0.01
CA LEU A 86 2.02 1.12 1.39
C LEU A 86 2.59 -0.31 1.46
N PRO A 87 3.60 -0.56 2.30
CA PRO A 87 4.08 -1.92 2.52
C PRO A 87 2.98 -2.76 3.17
N LYS A 88 2.93 -4.06 2.85
CA LYS A 88 1.92 -4.98 3.40
C LYS A 88 1.95 -5.01 4.94
N ASN A 89 3.14 -5.05 5.52
CA ASN A 89 3.37 -5.00 6.95
C ASN A 89 4.57 -4.11 7.30
N ILE A 90 4.60 -3.61 8.52
CA ILE A 90 5.76 -2.96 9.13
C ILE A 90 6.06 -3.67 10.44
N GLN A 91 7.33 -4.03 10.61
CA GLN A 91 7.85 -4.71 11.78
C GLN A 91 8.95 -3.87 12.38
N ILE A 92 8.95 -3.74 13.70
CA ILE A 92 9.90 -2.92 14.44
C ILE A 92 10.42 -3.75 15.60
N MET A 93 11.74 -3.76 15.77
CA MET A 93 12.41 -4.43 16.89
C MET A 93 13.62 -3.59 17.29
N MET A 94 13.87 -3.53 18.59
CA MET A 94 15.07 -2.94 19.16
C MET A 94 15.81 -4.05 19.89
N ILE A 95 17.12 -4.16 19.63
CA ILE A 95 18.00 -5.13 20.27
C ILE A 95 19.22 -4.40 20.83
N GLU A 96 19.88 -5.00 21.80
CA GLU A 96 21.16 -4.51 22.29
C GLU A 96 22.23 -4.60 21.19
N ASN A 97 23.00 -3.53 21.03
CA ASN A 97 24.13 -3.48 20.11
C ASN A 97 25.36 -4.09 20.78
N ASP A 98 25.79 -5.25 20.31
CA ASP A 98 26.97 -5.96 20.80
C ASP A 98 28.10 -6.06 19.74
N GLY A 99 28.04 -5.21 18.73
CA GLY A 99 29.02 -5.16 17.65
C GLY A 99 28.67 -5.99 16.41
N SER A 100 27.60 -6.80 16.44
CA SER A 100 27.13 -7.50 15.22
C SER A 100 25.62 -7.50 15.05
N VAL A 101 25.19 -7.54 13.79
CA VAL A 101 23.79 -7.76 13.43
C VAL A 101 23.69 -8.79 12.31
N GLN A 102 22.83 -9.76 12.52
CA GLN A 102 22.50 -10.79 11.54
C GLN A 102 20.98 -10.84 11.38
N ILE A 103 20.52 -10.86 10.15
CA ILE A 103 19.10 -10.88 9.83
C ILE A 103 18.83 -12.12 9.00
N TYR A 104 17.77 -12.83 9.37
CA TYR A 104 17.31 -14.04 8.73
C TYR A 104 15.84 -13.89 8.33
N ASP A 105 15.46 -14.58 7.27
CA ASP A 105 14.05 -14.74 6.90
C ASP A 105 13.31 -15.72 7.83
N ASP A 106 12.02 -15.90 7.56
CA ASP A 106 11.12 -16.84 8.22
C ASP A 106 11.53 -18.32 8.05
N LYS A 107 12.37 -18.61 7.05
CA LYS A 107 12.94 -19.94 6.76
C LYS A 107 14.34 -20.12 7.34
N ASN A 108 14.80 -19.20 8.20
CA ASN A 108 16.15 -19.16 8.78
C ASN A 108 17.28 -19.02 7.74
N GLN A 109 17.00 -18.54 6.54
CA GLN A 109 18.03 -18.19 5.56
C GLN A 109 18.59 -16.80 5.91
N LYS A 110 19.91 -16.67 5.94
CA LYS A 110 20.56 -15.40 6.25
C LYS A 110 20.38 -14.42 5.09
N ILE A 111 19.75 -13.28 5.36
CA ILE A 111 19.52 -12.22 4.38
C ILE A 111 20.53 -11.08 4.51
N TYR A 112 21.10 -10.88 5.70
CA TYR A 112 22.08 -9.84 5.95
C TYR A 112 22.98 -10.19 7.15
N SER A 113 24.22 -9.73 7.10
CA SER A 113 25.20 -9.84 8.19
C SER A 113 26.13 -8.65 8.09
N SER A 114 26.34 -7.95 9.20
CA SER A 114 27.31 -6.85 9.26
C SER A 114 27.80 -6.67 10.68
N GLU A 115 29.04 -6.21 10.79
CA GLU A 115 29.54 -5.57 12.00
C GLU A 115 28.94 -4.17 12.12
N VAL A 116 28.73 -3.75 13.35
CA VAL A 116 28.16 -2.47 13.75
C VAL A 116 29.04 -1.87 14.83
N ASP A 117 29.21 -0.55 14.82
CA ASP A 117 29.97 0.15 15.84
C ASP A 117 29.22 0.10 17.18
N ILE A 118 29.85 -0.43 18.24
CA ILE A 118 29.22 -0.65 19.55
C ILE A 118 28.90 0.66 20.27
N ASP A 119 29.64 1.73 19.96
CA ASP A 119 29.50 3.03 20.61
C ASP A 119 28.46 3.92 19.92
N LYS A 120 27.83 3.43 18.84
CA LYS A 120 26.88 4.19 18.01
C LYS A 120 25.47 3.66 18.06
N ASN A 121 24.54 4.56 17.77
CA ASN A 121 23.16 4.18 17.52
C ASN A 121 23.03 3.73 16.06
N VAL A 122 22.54 2.50 15.86
CA VAL A 122 22.43 1.91 14.53
C VAL A 122 20.97 1.66 14.18
N LEU A 123 20.55 2.17 13.03
CA LEU A 123 19.27 1.88 12.41
C LEU A 123 19.48 0.98 11.20
N ILE A 124 18.88 -0.20 11.23
CA ILE A 124 18.82 -1.09 10.08
C ILE A 124 17.42 -1.06 9.48
N VAL A 125 17.33 -0.69 8.21
CA VAL A 125 16.08 -0.71 7.45
C VAL A 125 16.10 -1.85 6.46
N VAL A 126 15.17 -2.79 6.61
CA VAL A 126 15.00 -3.93 5.70
C VAL A 126 13.77 -3.70 4.83
N ARG A 127 13.96 -3.56 3.52
CA ARG A 127 12.88 -3.44 2.54
C ARG A 127 12.80 -4.71 1.70
N SER A 128 11.70 -5.45 1.84
CA SER A 128 11.36 -6.63 1.03
C SER A 128 10.13 -6.34 0.18
N PHE A 129 10.12 -6.83 -1.07
CA PHE A 129 8.98 -6.72 -1.97
C PHE A 129 8.26 -8.07 -2.09
N ALA A 130 8.91 -9.08 -2.66
CA ALA A 130 8.43 -10.46 -2.73
C ALA A 130 9.49 -11.43 -2.19
N SER A 131 9.09 -12.63 -1.77
CA SER A 131 10.04 -13.63 -1.25
C SER A 131 11.04 -14.09 -2.32
N GLN A 132 10.69 -14.01 -3.60
CA GLN A 132 11.59 -14.31 -4.72
C GLN A 132 12.62 -13.21 -5.03
N PHE A 133 12.47 -12.00 -4.48
CA PHE A 133 13.40 -10.90 -4.73
C PHE A 133 14.26 -10.65 -3.49
N PRO A 134 15.57 -10.41 -3.66
CA PRO A 134 16.44 -10.12 -2.53
C PRO A 134 15.98 -8.86 -1.81
N ALA A 135 16.00 -8.91 -0.48
CA ALA A 135 15.73 -7.74 0.34
C ALA A 135 16.83 -6.69 0.16
N ARG A 136 16.43 -5.41 0.22
CA ARG A 136 17.38 -4.31 0.30
C ARG A 136 17.54 -3.93 1.76
N VAL A 137 18.79 -3.88 2.22
CA VAL A 137 19.12 -3.56 3.61
C VAL A 137 19.96 -2.28 3.62
N TYR A 138 19.54 -1.32 4.43
CA TYR A 138 20.24 -0.07 4.64
C TYR A 138 20.74 -0.02 6.09
N LYS A 139 22.03 0.23 6.26
CA LYS A 139 22.66 0.46 7.56
C LYS A 139 22.94 1.95 7.72
N ILE A 140 22.41 2.53 8.80
CA ILE A 140 22.58 3.94 9.13
C ILE A 140 23.15 3.99 10.56
N GLU A 141 24.33 4.59 10.70
CA GLU A 141 25.04 4.72 11.98
C GLU A 141 25.20 6.21 12.28
N ASN A 142 24.90 6.60 13.52
CA ASN A 142 25.11 7.95 14.03
C ASN A 142 26.06 7.89 15.23
#